data_AF-I0L1Z7-F1
#
_entry.id   AF-I0L1Z7-F1
#
_cell.length_a   1.000
_cell.length_b   1.000
_cell.length_c   1.000
_cell.angle_alpha   90.00
_cell.angle_beta   90.00
_cell.angle_gamma   90.00
#
_symmetry.space_group_name_H-M   'P 1'
#
loop_
_entity.id
_entity.type
_entity.pdbx_description
1 polymer ?
#
loop_
_entity_poly.entity_id
_entity_poly.type
_entity_poly.pdbx_seq_one_letter_code
_entity_poly.pdbx_strand_id
1 'polypeptide(L)'
;MARRAQVAVGVAATLVLAGTTAVLPNAAEAASAPPPALAPADPQPTAHASRPEVAPAQRDTVLGKGWRSSTDIAWTTSGDANGLHILAAKAGDGYAWHTITTLSEPGFEADAWIGNVCVTGSGRRLAATYTPRTFTNSGALFTRGAFTAVVDLGTGRVTKLPLRASLAYYSPGCGIGESVVFTQPADEDSSRTRLVRVDAGNGKRAAAVEQTGQVTSAVPFADGTIAAADRHRIVGIGADGRRRALARTHAVPFTIVVGPDGGLTYLDHADGKGLVQHLPRKASRPSTVARGDLTGIGLTRDATGRAYVTGSATGERSGVAGTPALPKETLASTRGESFVTSTGWSAAGARQPDPTPAVEVALAIRSTGHRLHFTVDVTASGDPAGRGPSPVPGTATRQRIAAAAGSTTNPVEDERTCAVPRNDPRNQAGHTCTASTSTAITRSVPVGWRTLPRRPCRPVPIRSPSADRGPGSRPP
;
A
#
# COMPACT_ATOMS: atom_id res chain seq x y z
N MET A 1 7.49 27.13 55.31
CA MET A 1 7.72 28.59 55.37
C MET A 1 8.04 29.07 53.97
N ALA A 2 7.04 29.57 53.25
CA ALA A 2 6.88 30.99 52.85
C ALA A 2 7.28 31.15 51.38
N ARG A 3 6.59 31.89 50.50
CA ARG A 3 5.29 32.57 50.49
C ARG A 3 5.00 32.82 48.99
N ARG A 4 3.74 32.63 48.57
CA ARG A 4 3.22 33.11 47.28
C ARG A 4 3.08 34.64 47.34
N ALA A 5 3.31 35.31 46.21
CA ALA A 5 2.84 36.68 45.99
C ALA A 5 2.19 36.76 44.59
N GLN A 6 0.90 37.01 44.59
CA GLN A 6 0.11 37.48 43.45
C GLN A 6 0.18 39.00 43.42
N VAL A 7 0.17 39.61 42.23
CA VAL A 7 -0.25 41.00 42.05
C VAL A 7 -1.18 41.07 40.85
N ALA A 8 -2.36 41.64 41.09
CA ALA A 8 -3.36 42.03 40.12
C ALA A 8 -3.60 43.53 40.28
N VAL A 9 -3.55 44.30 39.18
CA VAL A 9 -4.14 45.65 38.98
C VAL A 9 -4.18 45.79 37.44
N GLY A 10 -5.28 46.02 36.72
CA GLY A 10 -6.38 46.97 36.92
C GLY A 10 -6.12 48.19 36.04
N VAL A 11 -6.62 48.23 34.79
CA VAL A 11 -6.52 49.44 33.95
C VAL A 11 -7.91 49.80 33.41
N ALA A 12 -8.28 51.03 33.74
CA ALA A 12 -9.52 51.71 33.43
C ALA A 12 -9.59 52.19 31.97
N ALA A 13 -10.83 52.34 31.51
CA ALA A 13 -11.20 52.92 30.24
C ALA A 13 -11.12 54.45 30.25
N THR A 14 -10.67 55.04 29.14
CA THR A 14 -10.99 56.42 28.77
C THR A 14 -11.13 56.54 27.24
N LEU A 15 -12.35 56.85 26.80
CA LEU A 15 -12.68 57.29 25.45
C LEU A 15 -12.21 58.73 25.23
N VAL A 16 -11.59 59.02 24.08
CA VAL A 16 -11.64 60.34 23.44
C VAL A 16 -11.83 60.15 21.93
N LEU A 17 -12.95 60.69 21.43
CA LEU A 17 -13.25 60.88 20.02
C LEU A 17 -12.42 62.05 19.47
N ALA A 18 -11.78 61.85 18.32
CA ALA A 18 -11.45 62.94 17.39
C ALA A 18 -11.52 62.40 15.96
N GLY A 19 -12.44 62.96 15.19
CA GLY A 19 -12.65 62.62 13.79
C GLY A 19 -11.65 63.32 12.88
N THR A 20 -11.19 62.60 11.86
CA THR A 20 -10.66 63.15 10.62
C THR A 20 -11.14 62.30 9.46
N THR A 21 -11.86 62.96 8.55
CA THR A 21 -12.35 62.47 7.27
C THR A 21 -11.18 62.13 6.34
N ALA A 22 -11.07 60.88 5.93
CA ALA A 22 -10.28 60.48 4.77
C ALA A 22 -11.23 59.85 3.74
N VAL A 23 -11.34 60.51 2.59
CA VAL A 23 -12.04 60.04 1.40
C VAL A 23 -11.37 58.74 0.94
N LEU A 24 -12.08 57.62 1.04
CA LEU A 24 -11.66 56.39 0.37
C LEU A 24 -12.03 56.50 -1.11
N PRO A 25 -11.08 56.31 -2.04
CA PRO A 25 -11.40 56.23 -3.45
C PRO A 25 -12.29 55.01 -3.71
N ASN A 26 -13.32 55.19 -4.54
CA ASN A 26 -14.05 54.10 -5.18
C ASN A 26 -13.02 53.11 -5.74
N ALA A 27 -12.98 51.90 -5.17
CA ALA A 27 -12.35 50.78 -5.86
C ALA A 27 -13.19 50.54 -7.12
N ALA A 28 -12.70 51.05 -8.24
CA ALA A 28 -13.15 50.66 -9.55
C ALA A 28 -13.07 49.13 -9.61
N GLU A 29 -14.18 48.51 -9.98
CA GLU A 29 -14.28 47.10 -10.28
C GLU A 29 -13.27 46.79 -11.38
N ALA A 30 -12.10 46.28 -10.98
CA ALA A 30 -11.12 45.77 -11.91
C ALA A 30 -11.78 44.57 -12.58
N ALA A 31 -12.24 44.78 -13.81
CA ALA A 31 -12.67 43.71 -14.70
C ALA A 31 -11.62 42.61 -14.62
N SER A 32 -12.07 41.40 -14.26
CA SER A 32 -11.21 40.24 -14.11
C SER A 32 -10.45 40.02 -15.42
N ALA A 33 -9.14 40.26 -15.41
CA ALA A 33 -8.30 39.93 -16.54
C ALA A 33 -8.47 38.44 -16.86
N PRO A 34 -8.63 38.05 -18.13
CA PRO A 34 -8.69 36.64 -18.49
C PRO A 34 -7.40 35.95 -18.02
N PRO A 35 -7.50 34.70 -17.52
CA PRO A 35 -6.32 33.99 -17.04
C PRO A 35 -5.26 33.93 -18.15
N PRO A 36 -3.96 34.02 -17.80
CA PRO A 36 -2.90 33.91 -18.79
C PRO A 36 -3.08 32.62 -19.57
N ALA A 37 -3.07 32.72 -20.90
CA ALA A 37 -3.12 31.57 -21.77
C ALA A 37 -2.04 30.59 -21.34
N LEU A 38 -2.45 29.36 -21.03
CA LEU A 38 -1.54 28.25 -20.78
C LEU A 38 -0.55 28.20 -21.93
N ALA A 39 0.75 28.26 -21.61
CA ALA A 39 1.78 27.92 -22.56
C ALA A 39 1.39 26.59 -23.24
N PRO A 40 1.58 26.44 -24.56
CA PRO A 40 1.28 25.20 -25.23
C PRO A 40 1.97 24.07 -24.46
N ALA A 41 1.19 23.12 -23.97
CA ALA A 41 1.74 21.92 -23.39
C ALA A 41 2.72 21.33 -24.40
N ASP A 42 3.90 20.92 -23.94
CA ASP A 42 4.79 20.10 -24.75
C ASP A 42 3.95 19.02 -25.43
N PRO A 43 4.13 18.78 -26.74
CA PRO A 43 3.32 17.80 -27.45
C PRO A 43 3.38 16.50 -26.65
N GLN A 44 2.22 16.05 -26.15
CA GLN A 44 2.08 14.71 -25.60
C GLN A 44 2.74 13.78 -26.61
N PRO A 45 3.62 12.87 -26.17
CA PRO A 45 4.10 11.82 -27.05
C PRO A 45 2.87 11.24 -27.74
N THR A 46 2.87 11.34 -29.07
CA THR A 46 1.89 10.66 -29.90
C THR A 46 1.76 9.24 -29.37
N ALA A 47 0.53 8.71 -29.34
CA ALA A 47 0.26 7.35 -28.94
C ALA A 47 1.11 6.40 -29.79
N HIS A 48 2.35 6.16 -29.36
CA HIS A 48 3.07 4.97 -29.70
C HIS A 48 2.14 3.87 -29.23
N ALA A 49 1.74 2.99 -30.16
CA ALA A 49 1.04 1.78 -29.79
C ALA A 49 1.92 1.08 -28.74
N SER A 50 1.61 1.28 -27.47
CA SER A 50 2.42 0.86 -26.34
C SER A 50 2.39 -0.65 -26.36
N ARG A 51 3.49 -1.25 -26.83
CA ARG A 51 3.63 -2.70 -26.86
C ARG A 51 4.01 -3.16 -25.46
N PRO A 52 3.66 -4.39 -25.06
CA PRO A 52 4.10 -4.95 -23.79
C PRO A 52 5.58 -5.33 -23.79
N GLU A 53 6.35 -5.00 -24.84
CA GLU A 53 7.76 -5.38 -24.98
C GLU A 53 8.59 -4.33 -25.72
N VAL A 54 9.91 -4.39 -25.56
CA VAL A 54 10.83 -3.59 -26.37
C VAL A 54 10.87 -4.16 -27.78
N ALA A 55 10.62 -3.31 -28.78
CA ALA A 55 10.62 -3.71 -30.18
C ALA A 55 11.94 -4.42 -30.55
N PRO A 56 11.91 -5.59 -31.22
CA PRO A 56 13.12 -6.37 -31.52
C PRO A 56 14.29 -5.56 -32.11
N ALA A 57 14.00 -4.64 -33.03
CA ALA A 57 15.00 -3.79 -33.68
C ALA A 57 15.68 -2.77 -32.74
N GLN A 58 15.06 -2.45 -31.59
CA GLN A 58 15.56 -1.46 -30.64
C GLN A 58 16.29 -2.08 -29.44
N ARG A 59 16.21 -3.41 -29.26
CA ARG A 59 16.67 -4.08 -28.04
C ARG A 59 18.16 -3.86 -27.76
N ASP A 60 19.01 -3.92 -28.77
CA ASP A 60 20.46 -3.72 -28.59
C ASP A 60 20.82 -2.31 -28.13
N THR A 61 20.13 -1.30 -28.67
CA THR A 61 20.32 0.10 -28.29
C THR A 61 19.76 0.37 -26.88
N VAL A 62 18.53 -0.08 -26.63
CA VAL A 62 17.78 0.27 -25.43
C VAL A 62 18.27 -0.53 -24.21
N LEU A 63 18.53 -1.82 -24.37
CA LEU A 63 18.89 -2.72 -23.27
C LEU A 63 20.40 -2.79 -23.05
N GLY A 64 21.18 -2.43 -24.07
CA GLY A 64 22.65 -2.45 -24.03
C GLY A 64 23.22 -3.86 -24.11
N LYS A 65 24.55 -3.98 -24.01
CA LYS A 65 25.24 -5.27 -24.17
C LYS A 65 24.83 -6.27 -23.09
N GLY A 66 24.70 -7.55 -23.47
CA GLY A 66 24.46 -8.66 -22.53
C GLY A 66 22.99 -8.93 -22.19
N TRP A 67 22.03 -8.14 -22.69
CA TRP A 67 20.61 -8.34 -22.38
C TRP A 67 20.12 -9.75 -22.72
N ARG A 68 20.55 -10.32 -23.86
CA ARG A 68 20.14 -11.65 -24.35
C ARG A 68 20.43 -12.79 -23.37
N SER A 69 21.51 -12.69 -22.60
CA SER A 69 21.90 -13.71 -21.60
C SER A 69 21.51 -13.33 -20.18
N SER A 70 20.90 -12.15 -19.99
CA SER A 70 20.45 -11.73 -18.68
C SER A 70 19.24 -12.54 -18.23
N THR A 71 19.29 -13.00 -16.98
CA THR A 71 18.16 -13.62 -16.30
C THR A 71 17.51 -12.65 -15.31
N ASP A 72 17.74 -11.34 -15.49
CA ASP A 72 17.03 -10.30 -14.75
C ASP A 72 15.53 -10.35 -15.07
N ILE A 73 14.72 -10.14 -14.03
CA ILE A 73 13.27 -10.13 -14.13
C ILE A 73 12.78 -8.83 -13.50
N ALA A 74 12.20 -7.96 -14.33
CA ALA A 74 11.39 -6.85 -13.83
C ALA A 74 10.04 -7.40 -13.40
N TRP A 75 9.50 -6.88 -12.30
CA TRP A 75 8.24 -7.35 -11.74
C TRP A 75 7.47 -6.19 -11.11
N THR A 76 6.15 -6.30 -11.07
CA THR A 76 5.26 -5.38 -10.38
C THR A 76 3.94 -6.09 -10.05
N THR A 77 3.06 -5.39 -9.35
CA THR A 77 1.71 -5.88 -9.03
C THR A 77 0.66 -4.87 -9.42
N SER A 78 -0.51 -5.35 -9.84
CA SER A 78 -1.72 -4.55 -9.99
C SER A 78 -2.90 -5.30 -9.39
N GLY A 79 -3.92 -4.61 -8.91
CA GLY A 79 -5.03 -5.22 -8.21
C GLY A 79 -6.38 -4.67 -8.66
N ASP A 80 -7.27 -5.57 -9.07
CA ASP A 80 -8.65 -5.26 -9.51
C ASP A 80 -9.66 -6.12 -8.73
N ALA A 81 -10.93 -6.15 -9.16
CA ALA A 81 -11.97 -6.98 -8.57
C ALA A 81 -11.71 -8.51 -8.68
N ASN A 82 -10.96 -8.94 -9.69
CA ASN A 82 -10.68 -10.35 -10.01
C ASN A 82 -9.49 -10.92 -9.23
N GLY A 83 -8.53 -10.09 -8.83
CA GLY A 83 -7.41 -10.52 -8.01
C GLY A 83 -6.23 -9.55 -7.94
N LEU A 84 -5.23 -9.94 -7.15
CA LEU A 84 -3.91 -9.32 -7.18
C LEU A 84 -3.09 -9.98 -8.29
N HIS A 85 -2.85 -9.24 -9.37
CA HIS A 85 -2.06 -9.67 -10.51
C HIS A 85 -0.58 -9.47 -10.23
N ILE A 86 0.21 -10.50 -10.51
CA ILE A 86 1.66 -10.42 -10.52
C ILE A 86 2.09 -10.34 -11.98
N LEU A 87 2.77 -9.25 -12.33
CA LEU A 87 3.28 -9.00 -13.67
C LEU A 87 4.79 -9.16 -13.66
N ALA A 88 5.35 -9.75 -14.71
CA ALA A 88 6.79 -9.89 -14.85
C ALA A 88 7.25 -9.80 -16.31
N ALA A 89 8.52 -9.44 -16.48
CA ALA A 89 9.17 -9.32 -17.78
C ALA A 89 10.66 -9.66 -17.66
N LYS A 90 11.14 -10.59 -18.48
CA LYS A 90 12.55 -11.03 -18.48
C LYS A 90 13.39 -10.13 -19.38
N ALA A 91 14.58 -9.76 -18.92
CA ALA A 91 15.53 -8.98 -19.73
C ALA A 91 15.90 -9.71 -21.03
N GLY A 92 16.22 -11.01 -20.95
CA GLY A 92 16.56 -11.87 -22.10
C GLY A 92 15.49 -11.98 -23.19
N ASP A 93 14.24 -11.65 -22.87
CA ASP A 93 13.11 -11.67 -23.81
C ASP A 93 12.78 -10.26 -24.33
N GLY A 94 13.57 -9.24 -23.98
CA GLY A 94 13.31 -7.85 -24.34
C GLY A 94 12.29 -7.15 -23.45
N TYR A 95 12.17 -7.61 -22.19
CA TYR A 95 11.15 -7.17 -21.24
C TYR A 95 9.71 -7.28 -21.79
N ALA A 96 9.37 -8.45 -22.33
CA ALA A 96 8.00 -8.77 -22.70
C ALA A 96 7.11 -9.02 -21.46
N TRP A 97 6.40 -7.97 -21.06
CA TRP A 97 5.48 -7.95 -19.93
C TRP A 97 4.24 -8.81 -20.18
N HIS A 98 3.88 -9.57 -19.15
CA HIS A 98 2.65 -10.32 -19.11
C HIS A 98 2.26 -10.55 -17.64
N THR A 99 0.99 -10.92 -17.43
CA THR A 99 0.52 -11.42 -16.13
C THR A 99 1.03 -12.86 -15.96
N ILE A 100 1.86 -13.12 -14.95
CA ILE A 100 2.35 -14.49 -14.67
C ILE A 100 1.35 -15.32 -13.86
N THR A 101 0.62 -14.67 -12.96
CA THR A 101 -0.43 -15.28 -12.15
C THR A 101 -1.31 -14.22 -11.50
N THR A 102 -2.51 -14.62 -11.10
CA THR A 102 -3.46 -13.82 -10.34
C THR A 102 -3.79 -14.51 -9.02
N LEU A 103 -3.64 -13.77 -7.92
CA LEU A 103 -3.95 -14.24 -6.57
C LEU A 103 -5.33 -13.73 -6.13
N SER A 104 -6.25 -14.66 -5.90
CA SER A 104 -7.56 -14.39 -5.29
C SER A 104 -8.05 -15.59 -4.50
N GLU A 105 -9.22 -15.47 -3.85
CA GLU A 105 -9.79 -16.53 -3.02
C GLU A 105 -11.27 -16.70 -3.33
N PRO A 106 -11.75 -17.94 -3.45
CA PRO A 106 -13.15 -18.20 -3.74
C PRO A 106 -14.03 -17.76 -2.58
N GLY A 107 -15.23 -17.25 -2.90
CA GLY A 107 -16.20 -16.77 -1.92
C GLY A 107 -15.95 -15.35 -1.40
N PHE A 108 -14.98 -14.63 -1.97
CA PHE A 108 -14.73 -13.22 -1.67
C PHE A 108 -14.97 -12.36 -2.91
N GLU A 109 -16.09 -11.64 -2.91
CA GLU A 109 -16.31 -10.53 -3.83
C GLU A 109 -15.51 -9.32 -3.33
N ALA A 110 -14.81 -8.67 -4.23
CA ALA A 110 -13.99 -7.50 -3.92
C ALA A 110 -14.13 -6.46 -5.03
N ASP A 111 -14.11 -5.19 -4.65
CA ASP A 111 -14.00 -4.09 -5.59
C ASP A 111 -12.53 -3.81 -5.98
N ALA A 112 -11.58 -4.20 -5.13
CA ALA A 112 -10.20 -4.46 -5.54
C ALA A 112 -9.50 -5.43 -4.59
N TRP A 113 -8.56 -6.19 -5.11
CA TRP A 113 -7.57 -6.93 -4.34
C TRP A 113 -6.30 -6.11 -4.17
N ILE A 114 -5.71 -6.15 -2.98
CA ILE A 114 -4.47 -5.44 -2.66
C ILE A 114 -3.50 -6.36 -1.94
N GLY A 115 -2.22 -6.01 -1.92
CA GLY A 115 -1.23 -6.77 -1.19
C GLY A 115 0.14 -6.12 -1.14
N ASN A 116 0.99 -6.68 -0.28
CA ASN A 116 2.42 -6.38 -0.23
C ASN A 116 3.20 -7.63 -0.61
N VAL A 117 4.34 -7.43 -1.26
CA VAL A 117 5.14 -8.51 -1.80
C VAL A 117 6.63 -8.25 -1.59
N CYS A 118 7.42 -9.32 -1.56
CA CYS A 118 8.87 -9.23 -1.60
C CYS A 118 9.49 -10.39 -2.39
N VAL A 119 10.63 -10.14 -3.02
CA VAL A 119 11.38 -11.16 -3.77
C VAL A 119 12.46 -11.78 -2.88
N THR A 120 12.60 -13.10 -2.97
CA THR A 120 13.62 -13.90 -2.25
C THR A 120 15.00 -13.77 -2.86
N GLY A 121 16.02 -14.23 -2.13
CA GLY A 121 17.43 -14.13 -2.48
C GLY A 121 17.80 -14.64 -3.87
N SER A 122 17.17 -15.73 -4.32
CA SER A 122 17.44 -16.28 -5.66
C SER A 122 16.91 -15.42 -6.80
N GLY A 123 16.02 -14.46 -6.52
CA GLY A 123 15.29 -13.72 -7.55
C GLY A 123 14.22 -14.55 -8.26
N ARG A 124 14.00 -15.80 -7.83
CA ARG A 124 13.05 -16.72 -8.48
C ARG A 124 11.67 -16.72 -7.85
N ARG A 125 11.55 -16.32 -6.58
CA ARG A 125 10.29 -16.42 -5.84
C ARG A 125 9.88 -15.08 -5.28
N LEU A 126 8.58 -14.83 -5.35
CA LEU A 126 7.92 -13.69 -4.75
C LEU A 126 6.99 -14.21 -3.67
N ALA A 127 7.15 -13.70 -2.44
CA ALA A 127 6.21 -13.95 -1.36
C ALA A 127 5.21 -12.80 -1.30
N ALA A 128 3.94 -13.14 -1.11
CA ALA A 128 2.84 -12.20 -1.12
C ALA A 128 1.99 -12.33 0.14
N THR A 129 1.53 -11.17 0.64
CA THR A 129 0.37 -11.06 1.53
C THR A 129 -0.70 -10.27 0.79
N TYR A 130 -1.88 -10.85 0.55
CA TYR A 130 -2.91 -10.27 -0.31
C TYR A 130 -4.32 -10.51 0.25
N THR A 131 -5.27 -9.65 -0.13
CA THR A 131 -6.63 -9.65 0.41
C THR A 131 -7.58 -8.75 -0.38
N PRO A 132 -8.92 -8.93 -0.28
CA PRO A 132 -9.86 -7.88 -0.65
C PRO A 132 -9.56 -6.59 0.10
N ARG A 133 -9.60 -5.45 -0.59
CA ARG A 133 -9.32 -4.12 -0.02
C ARG A 133 -10.20 -3.81 1.19
N THR A 134 -11.42 -4.32 1.23
CA THR A 134 -12.35 -4.12 2.37
C THR A 134 -11.82 -4.64 3.71
N PHE A 135 -10.82 -5.53 3.72
CA PHE A 135 -10.19 -6.03 4.96
C PHE A 135 -9.42 -4.93 5.71
N THR A 136 -9.03 -3.83 5.04
CA THR A 136 -8.39 -2.68 5.71
C THR A 136 -9.31 -1.95 6.68
N ASN A 137 -10.63 -2.15 6.56
CA ASN A 137 -11.63 -1.49 7.40
C ASN A 137 -11.82 -2.18 8.77
N SER A 138 -11.12 -3.28 9.03
CA SER A 138 -11.19 -4.04 10.29
C SER A 138 -9.80 -4.31 10.83
N GLY A 139 -9.51 -3.91 12.07
CA GLY A 139 -8.22 -4.12 12.72
C GLY A 139 -7.82 -5.60 12.76
N ALA A 140 -8.74 -6.50 13.07
CA ALA A 140 -8.49 -7.95 13.10
C ALA A 140 -8.15 -8.51 11.71
N LEU A 141 -8.87 -8.09 10.66
CA LEU A 141 -8.60 -8.53 9.29
C LEU A 141 -7.32 -7.90 8.72
N PHE A 142 -7.03 -6.66 9.07
CA PHE A 142 -5.80 -5.98 8.68
C PHE A 142 -4.56 -6.63 9.30
N THR A 143 -4.62 -6.98 10.59
CA THR A 143 -3.46 -7.52 11.33
C THR A 143 -3.23 -9.02 11.11
N ARG A 144 -4.29 -9.82 10.88
CA ARG A 144 -4.18 -11.28 10.77
C ARG A 144 -5.16 -11.92 9.77
N GLY A 145 -5.81 -11.15 8.90
CA GLY A 145 -6.79 -11.69 7.95
C GLY A 145 -6.21 -11.99 6.57
N ALA A 146 -5.13 -11.32 6.17
CA ALA A 146 -4.64 -11.42 4.79
C ALA A 146 -4.09 -12.81 4.46
N PHE A 147 -4.38 -13.26 3.25
CA PHE A 147 -3.93 -14.54 2.71
C PHE A 147 -2.46 -14.45 2.33
N THR A 148 -1.76 -15.59 2.32
CA THR A 148 -0.33 -15.61 2.01
C THR A 148 0.00 -16.66 0.96
N ALA A 149 0.94 -16.35 0.07
CA ALA A 149 1.35 -17.21 -1.01
C ALA A 149 2.82 -17.00 -1.38
N VAL A 150 3.40 -17.99 -2.05
CA VAL A 150 4.68 -17.89 -2.75
C VAL A 150 4.43 -18.15 -4.24
N VAL A 151 4.99 -17.31 -5.10
CA VAL A 151 4.89 -17.37 -6.56
C VAL A 151 6.28 -17.58 -7.15
N ASP A 152 6.45 -18.57 -8.04
CA ASP A 152 7.64 -18.67 -8.88
C ASP A 152 7.53 -17.64 -10.03
N LEU A 153 8.46 -16.68 -10.09
CA LEU A 153 8.46 -15.60 -11.08
C LEU A 153 8.78 -16.08 -12.50
N GLY A 154 9.40 -17.25 -12.65
CA GLY A 154 9.75 -17.82 -13.94
C GLY A 154 8.60 -18.60 -14.58
N THR A 155 7.79 -19.29 -13.76
CA THR A 155 6.72 -20.18 -14.24
C THR A 155 5.31 -19.75 -13.85
N GLY A 156 5.15 -18.75 -12.97
CA GLY A 156 3.84 -18.35 -12.42
C GLY A 156 3.23 -19.35 -11.43
N ARG A 157 3.97 -20.38 -11.00
CA ARG A 157 3.45 -21.43 -10.10
C ARG A 157 3.17 -20.84 -8.72
N VAL A 158 1.98 -21.13 -8.18
CA VAL A 158 1.53 -20.60 -6.88
C VAL A 158 1.54 -21.69 -5.82
N THR A 159 2.11 -21.37 -4.66
CA THR A 159 1.99 -22.14 -3.42
C THR A 159 1.26 -21.31 -2.38
N LYS A 160 -0.03 -21.58 -2.19
CA LYS A 160 -0.83 -20.98 -1.10
C LYS A 160 -0.35 -21.51 0.24
N LEU A 161 -0.17 -20.63 1.22
CA LEU A 161 0.36 -21.00 2.51
C LEU A 161 -0.77 -21.18 3.54
N PRO A 162 -0.68 -22.17 4.44
CA PRO A 162 -1.58 -22.36 5.58
C PRO A 162 -1.30 -21.32 6.70
N LEU A 163 -1.24 -20.04 6.34
CA LEU A 163 -0.86 -18.93 7.20
C LEU A 163 -1.62 -17.67 6.78
N ARG A 164 -2.11 -16.93 7.77
CA ARG A 164 -2.58 -15.56 7.57
C ARG A 164 -1.55 -14.58 8.08
N ALA A 165 -1.48 -13.39 7.52
CA ALA A 165 -0.52 -12.37 7.94
C ALA A 165 -1.15 -10.98 7.98
N SER A 166 -0.37 -10.02 8.45
CA SER A 166 -0.72 -8.60 8.40
C SER A 166 -0.57 -8.05 7.00
N LEU A 167 -1.52 -7.21 6.60
CA LEU A 167 -1.46 -6.39 5.38
C LEU A 167 -0.59 -5.14 5.56
N ALA A 168 0.05 -4.96 6.71
CA ALA A 168 0.96 -3.84 6.89
C ALA A 168 2.13 -3.90 5.88
N TYR A 169 2.56 -2.75 5.37
CA TYR A 169 3.61 -2.59 4.34
C TYR A 169 4.93 -3.33 4.66
N TYR A 170 5.17 -3.64 5.94
CA TYR A 170 6.35 -4.33 6.42
C TYR A 170 6.23 -5.87 6.44
N SER A 171 5.16 -6.43 5.88
CA SER A 171 4.89 -7.86 5.81
C SER A 171 4.42 -8.24 4.40
N PRO A 172 5.07 -9.18 3.69
CA PRO A 172 6.18 -10.03 4.14
C PRO A 172 7.55 -9.34 4.07
N GLY A 173 8.52 -9.86 4.83
CA GLY A 173 9.93 -9.49 4.73
C GLY A 173 10.78 -10.64 4.16
N CYS A 174 11.53 -10.35 3.10
CA CYS A 174 12.45 -11.30 2.47
C CYS A 174 13.90 -10.85 2.66
N GLY A 175 14.80 -11.81 2.88
CA GLY A 175 16.25 -11.58 2.94
C GLY A 175 16.95 -12.00 1.64
N ILE A 176 18.26 -12.25 1.74
CA ILE A 176 19.13 -12.69 0.63
C ILE A 176 19.10 -14.20 0.37
N GLY A 177 18.17 -14.93 0.98
CA GLY A 177 17.96 -16.37 0.77
C GLY A 177 16.51 -16.70 0.48
N GLU A 178 16.14 -17.99 0.56
CA GLU A 178 14.78 -18.47 0.30
C GLU A 178 13.86 -18.45 1.52
N SER A 179 14.32 -17.87 2.64
CA SER A 179 13.49 -17.66 3.80
C SER A 179 12.70 -16.36 3.67
N VAL A 180 11.46 -16.39 4.16
CA VAL A 180 10.55 -15.25 4.25
C VAL A 180 10.02 -15.17 5.68
N VAL A 181 9.80 -13.96 6.19
CA VAL A 181 9.15 -13.74 7.49
C VAL A 181 7.82 -13.01 7.27
N PHE A 182 6.75 -13.62 7.75
CA PHE A 182 5.43 -13.00 7.83
C PHE A 182 5.18 -12.50 9.25
N THR A 183 4.56 -11.32 9.37
CA THR A 183 4.28 -10.69 10.66
C THR A 183 2.79 -10.77 10.99
N GLN A 184 2.47 -11.12 12.22
CA GLN A 184 1.11 -11.20 12.77
C GLN A 184 1.05 -10.42 14.10
N PRO A 185 0.85 -9.09 14.07
CA PRO A 185 0.50 -8.34 15.27
C PRO A 185 -0.74 -8.96 15.90
N ALA A 186 -0.81 -9.00 17.22
CA ALA A 186 -2.02 -9.44 17.90
C ALA A 186 -3.14 -8.42 17.72
N ASP A 187 -4.33 -8.82 18.15
CA ASP A 187 -5.52 -7.96 18.18
C ASP A 187 -5.26 -6.70 19.02
N GLU A 188 -6.14 -5.71 18.85
CA GLU A 188 -5.99 -4.36 19.44
C GLU A 188 -5.81 -4.39 20.97
N ASP A 189 -6.28 -5.44 21.63
CA ASP A 189 -6.24 -5.63 23.07
C ASP A 189 -4.93 -6.25 23.60
N SER A 190 -4.02 -6.68 22.73
CA SER A 190 -2.74 -7.26 23.16
C SER A 190 -1.52 -6.73 22.39
N SER A 191 -0.53 -6.22 23.13
CA SER A 191 0.74 -5.78 22.55
C SER A 191 1.66 -6.99 22.34
N ARG A 192 1.31 -7.89 21.42
CA ARG A 192 2.15 -9.04 21.03
C ARG A 192 2.30 -9.12 19.53
N THR A 193 3.41 -9.66 19.07
CA THR A 193 3.66 -9.89 17.66
C THR A 193 4.13 -11.32 17.46
N ARG A 194 3.55 -12.05 16.50
CA ARG A 194 4.06 -13.35 16.06
C ARG A 194 4.81 -13.19 14.76
N LEU A 195 6.00 -13.78 14.70
CA LEU A 195 6.83 -13.82 13.50
C LEU A 195 6.87 -15.26 13.01
N VAL A 196 6.45 -15.49 11.76
CA VAL A 196 6.39 -16.82 11.17
C VAL A 196 7.35 -16.87 10.00
N ARG A 197 8.37 -17.71 10.13
CA ARG A 197 9.31 -17.98 9.04
C ARG A 197 8.73 -19.02 8.10
N VAL A 198 8.85 -18.80 6.80
CA VAL A 198 8.47 -19.73 5.74
C VAL A 198 9.66 -19.94 4.82
N ASP A 199 9.91 -21.20 4.45
CA ASP A 199 10.79 -21.56 3.35
C ASP A 199 10.00 -21.41 2.04
N ALA A 200 10.39 -20.45 1.20
CA ALA A 200 9.72 -20.17 -0.06
C ALA A 200 9.88 -21.31 -1.07
N GLY A 201 10.89 -22.17 -0.92
CA GLY A 201 11.15 -23.29 -1.81
C GLY A 201 10.11 -24.40 -1.75
N ASN A 202 9.56 -24.64 -0.56
CA ASN A 202 8.62 -25.74 -0.31
C ASN A 202 7.35 -25.31 0.46
N GLY A 203 7.22 -24.03 0.81
CA GLY A 203 6.07 -23.48 1.53
C GLY A 203 5.97 -23.92 2.99
N LYS A 204 6.97 -24.59 3.55
CA LYS A 204 6.96 -25.04 4.95
C LYS A 204 7.18 -23.87 5.89
N ARG A 205 6.32 -23.75 6.89
CA ARG A 205 6.45 -22.77 7.97
C ARG A 205 7.18 -23.37 9.17
N ALA A 206 8.01 -22.57 9.81
CA ALA A 206 8.52 -22.86 11.14
C ALA A 206 7.45 -22.59 12.21
N ALA A 207 7.74 -22.96 13.45
CA ALA A 207 6.97 -22.51 14.60
C ALA A 207 6.96 -20.98 14.67
N ALA A 208 5.83 -20.41 15.10
CA ALA A 208 5.72 -18.98 15.30
C ALA A 208 6.56 -18.55 16.50
N VAL A 209 7.36 -17.49 16.32
CA VAL A 209 8.12 -16.86 17.39
C VAL A 209 7.28 -15.70 17.94
N GLU A 210 6.81 -15.83 19.18
CA GLU A 210 6.03 -14.79 19.84
C GLU A 210 6.97 -13.75 20.47
N GLN A 211 6.58 -12.48 20.37
CA GLN A 211 7.31 -11.33 20.84
C GLN A 211 6.39 -10.44 21.64
N THR A 212 6.86 -9.99 22.80
CA THR A 212 6.19 -8.93 23.56
C THR A 212 6.42 -7.59 22.86
N GLY A 213 5.35 -6.81 22.73
CA GLY A 213 5.33 -5.53 22.03
C GLY A 213 5.09 -5.66 20.53
N GLN A 214 5.18 -4.50 19.87
CA GLN A 214 5.11 -4.36 18.42
C GLN A 214 6.51 -4.53 17.84
N VAL A 215 6.63 -5.42 16.85
CA VAL A 215 7.85 -5.63 16.08
C VAL A 215 7.48 -5.52 14.60
N THR A 216 8.20 -4.70 13.84
CA THR A 216 7.91 -4.40 12.43
C THR A 216 9.12 -4.65 11.54
N SER A 217 8.92 -4.61 10.22
CA SER A 217 9.97 -4.78 9.20
C SER A 217 10.87 -5.99 9.43
N ALA A 218 10.26 -7.09 9.86
CA ALA A 218 10.96 -8.32 10.20
C ALA A 218 11.48 -9.01 8.93
N VAL A 219 12.79 -9.25 8.85
CA VAL A 219 13.45 -9.92 7.73
C VAL A 219 14.30 -11.09 8.23
N PRO A 220 14.37 -12.20 7.47
CA PRO A 220 15.34 -13.25 7.76
C PRO A 220 16.76 -12.68 7.74
N PHE A 221 17.54 -12.99 8.77
CA PHE A 221 18.89 -12.49 8.97
C PHE A 221 19.88 -13.64 9.21
N ALA A 222 21.15 -13.31 9.43
CA ALA A 222 22.23 -14.26 9.62
C ALA A 222 21.94 -15.28 10.73
N ASP A 223 22.53 -16.46 10.61
CA ASP A 223 22.53 -17.51 11.63
C ASP A 223 21.12 -17.97 12.04
N GLY A 224 20.15 -17.89 11.11
CA GLY A 224 18.77 -18.28 11.34
C GLY A 224 17.97 -17.32 12.24
N THR A 225 18.49 -16.13 12.51
CA THR A 225 17.79 -15.09 13.28
C THR A 225 16.86 -14.26 12.40
N ILE A 226 16.01 -13.44 13.03
CA ILE A 226 15.17 -12.43 12.37
C ILE A 226 15.68 -11.06 12.80
N ALA A 227 16.04 -10.19 11.86
CA ALA A 227 16.27 -8.78 12.15
C ALA A 227 14.94 -8.03 12.06
N ALA A 228 14.63 -7.18 13.02
CA ALA A 228 13.37 -6.45 13.04
C ALA A 228 13.49 -5.10 13.77
N ALA A 229 12.54 -4.22 13.51
CA ALA A 229 12.40 -2.93 14.18
C ALA A 229 11.64 -3.07 15.50
N ASP A 230 12.16 -2.45 16.56
CA ASP A 230 11.54 -2.41 17.89
C ASP A 230 11.85 -1.07 18.56
N ARG A 231 10.84 -0.19 18.62
CA ARG A 231 10.99 1.18 19.15
C ARG A 231 12.22 1.86 18.52
N HIS A 232 13.14 2.39 19.31
CA HIS A 232 14.37 3.08 18.85
C HIS A 232 15.54 2.13 18.62
N ARG A 233 15.30 0.89 18.14
CA ARG A 233 16.32 -0.13 17.95
C ARG A 233 16.02 -1.04 16.77
N ILE A 234 17.09 -1.61 16.22
CA ILE A 234 17.04 -2.86 15.46
C ILE A 234 17.42 -3.99 16.39
N VAL A 235 16.65 -5.07 16.36
CA VAL A 235 16.85 -6.26 17.19
C VAL A 235 16.99 -7.52 16.34
N GLY A 236 17.82 -8.44 16.81
CA GLY A 236 17.92 -9.81 16.33
C GLY A 236 17.09 -10.71 17.23
N ILE A 237 16.25 -11.54 16.63
CA ILE A 237 15.32 -12.44 17.33
C ILE A 237 15.69 -13.87 16.96
N GLY A 238 16.04 -14.67 17.98
CA GLY A 238 16.34 -16.09 17.84
C GLY A 238 15.08 -16.95 17.62
N ALA A 239 15.28 -18.21 17.23
CA ALA A 239 14.18 -19.17 17.10
C ALA A 239 13.49 -19.48 18.45
N ASP A 240 14.21 -19.25 19.56
CA ASP A 240 13.70 -19.34 20.94
C ASP A 240 12.94 -18.07 21.38
N GLY A 241 12.84 -17.06 20.51
CA GLY A 241 12.23 -15.78 20.81
C GLY A 241 13.10 -14.81 21.61
N ARG A 242 14.35 -15.17 21.95
CA ARG A 242 15.26 -14.25 22.64
C ARG A 242 15.62 -13.09 21.73
N ARG A 243 15.50 -11.87 22.27
CA ARG A 243 15.76 -10.61 21.59
C ARG A 243 17.11 -10.05 22.01
N ARG A 244 17.94 -9.70 21.03
CA ARG A 244 19.23 -9.01 21.22
C ARG A 244 19.26 -7.72 20.42
N ALA A 245 19.66 -6.61 21.03
CA ALA A 245 19.85 -5.37 20.27
C ALA A 245 21.01 -5.51 19.28
N LEU A 246 20.80 -5.09 18.02
CA LEU A 246 21.83 -5.00 16.98
C LEU A 246 22.34 -3.57 16.84
N ALA A 247 21.43 -2.59 16.87
CA ALA A 247 21.76 -1.17 16.83
C ALA A 247 20.70 -0.32 17.53
N ARG A 248 21.11 0.87 17.97
CA ARG A 248 20.20 1.95 18.36
C ARG A 248 19.89 2.80 17.12
N THR A 249 18.66 3.27 17.02
CA THR A 249 18.15 4.12 15.94
C THR A 249 17.58 5.42 16.53
N HIS A 250 17.30 6.40 15.68
CA HIS A 250 16.72 7.67 16.09
C HIS A 250 15.23 7.52 16.40
N ALA A 251 14.50 6.78 15.57
CA ALA A 251 13.09 6.47 15.73
C ALA A 251 12.82 4.99 15.43
N VAL A 252 11.58 4.63 15.08
CA VAL A 252 11.26 3.27 14.62
C VAL A 252 11.78 3.08 13.20
N PRO A 253 12.80 2.24 12.99
CA PRO A 253 13.31 2.01 11.66
C PRO A 253 12.27 1.25 10.83
N PHE A 254 12.28 1.47 9.52
CA PHE A 254 11.37 0.84 8.57
C PHE A 254 12.12 0.47 7.29
N THR A 255 11.52 -0.41 6.48
CA THR A 255 12.14 -0.93 5.24
C THR A 255 13.56 -1.47 5.50
N ILE A 256 13.66 -2.53 6.30
CA ILE A 256 14.94 -3.17 6.60
C ILE A 256 15.35 -4.09 5.44
N VAL A 257 16.58 -3.93 4.97
CA VAL A 257 17.20 -4.71 3.88
C VAL A 257 18.46 -5.37 4.42
N VAL A 258 18.61 -6.68 4.19
CA VAL A 258 19.87 -7.39 4.43
C VAL A 258 20.76 -7.23 3.21
N GLY A 259 21.97 -6.68 3.41
CA GLY A 259 22.95 -6.48 2.36
C GLY A 259 23.77 -7.73 2.03
N PRO A 260 24.44 -7.77 0.87
CA PRO A 260 25.34 -8.87 0.50
C PRO A 260 26.59 -8.96 1.39
N ASP A 261 26.95 -7.87 2.08
CA ASP A 261 27.98 -7.82 3.11
C ASP A 261 27.51 -8.45 4.46
N GLY A 262 26.26 -8.88 4.53
CA GLY A 262 25.60 -9.38 5.72
C GLY A 262 25.20 -8.28 6.72
N GLY A 263 25.35 -7.01 6.34
CA GLY A 263 24.88 -5.86 7.09
C GLY A 263 23.39 -5.59 6.90
N LEU A 264 22.91 -4.51 7.51
CA LEU A 264 21.53 -4.02 7.40
C LEU A 264 21.52 -2.60 6.83
N THR A 265 20.75 -2.37 5.79
CA THR A 265 20.41 -1.03 5.31
C THR A 265 18.94 -0.78 5.58
N TYR A 266 18.59 0.38 6.13
CA TYR A 266 17.22 0.66 6.57
C TYR A 266 16.90 2.15 6.50
N LEU A 267 15.61 2.46 6.51
CA LEU A 267 15.13 3.83 6.70
C LEU A 267 14.90 4.10 8.18
N ASP A 268 15.30 5.28 8.61
CA ASP A 268 15.10 5.85 9.94
C ASP A 268 14.64 7.29 9.77
N HIS A 269 14.30 7.97 10.87
CA HIS A 269 14.02 9.39 10.80
C HIS A 269 14.43 10.13 12.06
N ALA A 270 14.87 11.37 11.86
CA ALA A 270 15.21 12.31 12.92
C ALA A 270 14.87 13.73 12.45
N ASP A 271 14.33 14.56 13.35
CA ASP A 271 14.09 15.99 13.09
C ASP A 271 13.29 16.26 11.80
N GLY A 272 12.28 15.43 11.50
CA GLY A 272 11.45 15.53 10.29
C GLY A 272 12.13 15.10 8.98
N LYS A 273 13.37 14.60 9.03
CA LYS A 273 14.12 14.10 7.88
C LYS A 273 14.18 12.57 7.87
N GLY A 274 14.07 12.00 6.68
CA GLY A 274 14.32 10.58 6.44
C GLY A 274 15.81 10.33 6.28
N LEU A 275 16.30 9.25 6.88
CA LEU A 275 17.69 8.83 6.86
C LEU A 275 17.78 7.42 6.31
N VAL A 276 18.61 7.20 5.31
CA VAL A 276 19.06 5.85 4.96
C VAL A 276 20.30 5.58 5.80
N GLN A 277 20.21 4.55 6.63
CA GLN A 277 21.25 4.13 7.54
C GLN A 277 21.80 2.78 7.07
N HIS A 278 23.10 2.58 7.23
CA HIS A 278 23.76 1.31 7.00
C HIS A 278 24.47 0.84 8.27
N LEU A 279 24.22 -0.41 8.66
CA LEU A 279 24.82 -1.09 9.80
C LEU A 279 25.63 -2.28 9.27
N PRO A 280 26.97 -2.20 9.25
CA PRO A 280 27.82 -3.34 8.91
C PRO A 280 27.59 -4.52 9.88
N ARG A 281 27.72 -5.76 9.40
CA ARG A 281 27.38 -6.99 10.18
C ARG A 281 27.99 -7.06 11.58
N LYS A 282 29.25 -6.61 11.72
CA LYS A 282 30.02 -6.69 12.98
C LYS A 282 30.03 -5.37 13.77
N ALA A 283 29.31 -4.35 13.30
CA ALA A 283 29.21 -3.06 13.96
C ALA A 283 27.94 -2.98 14.81
N SER A 284 27.94 -2.07 15.79
CA SER A 284 26.76 -1.70 16.59
C SER A 284 26.30 -0.27 16.34
N ARG A 285 27.07 0.49 15.56
CA ARG A 285 26.79 1.88 15.22
C ARG A 285 26.52 1.98 13.72
N PRO A 286 25.31 2.42 13.33
CA PRO A 286 25.00 2.68 11.93
C PRO A 286 25.65 3.98 11.45
N SER A 287 25.92 4.07 10.16
CA SER A 287 26.34 5.28 9.45
C SER A 287 25.25 5.75 8.49
N THR A 288 25.05 7.07 8.39
CA THR A 288 24.11 7.66 7.43
C THR A 288 24.71 7.68 6.05
N VAL A 289 24.04 7.03 5.10
CA VAL A 289 24.45 6.98 3.69
C VAL A 289 23.65 7.95 2.83
N ALA A 290 22.41 8.27 3.23
CA ALA A 290 21.63 9.29 2.54
C ALA A 290 20.64 9.95 3.49
N ARG A 291 20.24 11.17 3.14
CA ARG A 291 19.23 11.97 3.83
C ARG A 291 18.29 12.61 2.82
N GLY A 292 17.03 12.75 3.18
CA GLY A 292 16.04 13.49 2.40
C GLY A 292 14.85 13.90 3.26
N ASP A 293 13.82 14.44 2.63
CA ASP A 293 12.54 14.62 3.30
C ASP A 293 11.92 13.25 3.61
N LEU A 294 11.30 13.11 4.78
CA LEU A 294 10.78 11.83 5.26
C LEU A 294 9.82 11.16 4.26
N THR A 295 9.00 11.95 3.59
CA THR A 295 8.03 11.46 2.58
C THR A 295 8.60 11.38 1.17
N GLY A 296 9.80 11.94 0.95
CA GLY A 296 10.42 12.08 -0.37
C GLY A 296 11.60 11.14 -0.62
N ILE A 297 12.06 10.40 0.38
CA ILE A 297 13.12 9.39 0.28
C ILE A 297 12.56 7.98 0.34
N GLY A 298 13.16 7.05 -0.39
CA GLY A 298 12.81 5.64 -0.37
C GLY A 298 14.04 4.73 -0.41
N LEU A 299 13.78 3.44 -0.23
CA LEU A 299 14.78 2.39 -0.23
C LEU A 299 14.18 1.15 -0.92
N THR A 300 14.86 0.66 -1.95
CA THR A 300 14.50 -0.57 -2.64
C THR A 300 15.70 -1.50 -2.71
N ARG A 301 15.49 -2.76 -3.10
CA ARG A 301 16.57 -3.74 -3.22
C ARG A 301 16.34 -4.70 -4.39
N ASP A 302 17.43 -5.20 -4.95
CA ASP A 302 17.39 -6.39 -5.80
C ASP A 302 17.43 -7.67 -4.96
N ALA A 303 17.31 -8.83 -5.61
CA ALA A 303 17.26 -10.12 -4.93
C ALA A 303 18.57 -10.44 -4.18
N THR A 304 19.70 -9.89 -4.62
CA THR A 304 21.01 -10.12 -3.98
C THR A 304 21.16 -9.33 -2.67
N GLY A 305 20.18 -8.52 -2.31
CA GLY A 305 20.22 -7.65 -1.13
C GLY A 305 20.92 -6.33 -1.39
N ARG A 306 21.35 -6.05 -2.63
CA ARG A 306 21.92 -4.75 -2.95
C ARG A 306 20.82 -3.69 -2.87
N ALA A 307 20.99 -2.77 -1.95
CA ALA A 307 20.07 -1.67 -1.73
C ALA A 307 20.29 -0.53 -2.71
N TYR A 308 19.24 0.24 -2.96
CA TYR A 308 19.22 1.44 -3.79
C TYR A 308 18.41 2.52 -3.10
N VAL A 309 19.00 3.72 -2.96
CA VAL A 309 18.27 4.90 -2.49
C VAL A 309 17.42 5.44 -3.64
N THR A 310 16.16 5.74 -3.35
CA THR A 310 15.20 6.30 -4.29
C THR A 310 14.65 7.63 -3.76
N GLY A 311 14.03 8.41 -4.64
CA GLY A 311 13.48 9.72 -4.33
C GLY A 311 14.54 10.82 -4.20
N SER A 312 14.16 11.92 -3.54
CA SER A 312 14.98 13.12 -3.38
C SER A 312 15.90 12.98 -2.16
N ALA A 313 17.10 12.45 -2.39
CA ALA A 313 18.08 12.18 -1.34
C ALA A 313 19.47 12.78 -1.66
N THR A 314 20.15 13.27 -0.63
CA THR A 314 21.53 13.78 -0.65
C THR A 314 22.44 12.93 0.26
N GLY A 315 23.76 12.95 0.03
CA GLY A 315 24.74 12.23 0.84
C GLY A 315 25.62 11.25 0.05
N GLU A 316 26.63 10.71 0.73
CA GLU A 316 27.52 9.70 0.18
C GLU A 316 26.80 8.37 0.05
N ARG A 317 26.43 8.00 -1.17
CA ARG A 317 25.88 6.68 -1.52
C ARG A 317 26.97 5.60 -1.45
N SER A 318 27.80 5.61 -0.42
CA SER A 318 28.80 4.59 -0.15
C SER A 318 28.12 3.34 0.42
N GLY A 319 28.44 2.15 -0.10
CA GLY A 319 27.80 0.89 0.30
C GLY A 319 26.37 0.67 -0.23
N VAL A 320 25.77 1.67 -0.90
CA VAL A 320 24.45 1.59 -1.57
C VAL A 320 24.63 2.01 -3.02
N ALA A 321 24.20 1.19 -3.98
CA ALA A 321 24.55 1.44 -5.38
C ALA A 321 24.00 2.80 -5.85
N GLY A 322 24.88 3.62 -6.44
CA GLY A 322 24.50 4.92 -7.02
C GLY A 322 23.48 4.74 -8.13
N THR A 323 22.33 5.40 -7.99
CA THR A 323 21.23 5.34 -8.96
C THR A 323 21.07 6.66 -9.71
N PRO A 324 20.50 6.65 -10.94
CA PRO A 324 19.82 7.82 -11.48
C PRO A 324 18.80 8.36 -10.47
N ALA A 325 18.34 9.61 -10.62
CA ALA A 325 17.20 10.10 -9.86
C ALA A 325 15.96 9.22 -10.17
N LEU A 326 15.66 8.29 -9.27
CA LEU A 326 14.53 7.36 -9.35
C LEU A 326 13.39 7.88 -8.46
N PRO A 327 12.11 7.76 -8.85
CA PRO A 327 10.98 8.07 -7.97
C PRO A 327 11.03 7.24 -6.68
N LYS A 328 10.47 7.73 -5.57
CA LYS A 328 10.60 7.07 -4.25
C LYS A 328 10.07 5.62 -4.24
N GLU A 329 8.94 5.35 -4.89
CA GLU A 329 8.26 4.05 -4.91
C GLU A 329 8.77 3.11 -6.02
N THR A 330 10.06 3.22 -6.34
CA THR A 330 10.68 2.40 -7.39
C THR A 330 10.92 0.97 -6.93
N LEU A 331 10.59 0.00 -7.78
CA LEU A 331 10.92 -1.41 -7.57
C LEU A 331 12.15 -1.79 -8.40
N ALA A 332 13.18 -2.34 -7.76
CA ALA A 332 14.29 -2.93 -8.48
C ALA A 332 13.93 -4.30 -9.04
N SER A 333 14.41 -4.59 -10.25
CA SER A 333 14.36 -5.94 -10.81
C SER A 333 15.22 -6.92 -9.99
N THR A 334 15.09 -8.22 -10.27
CA THR A 334 15.74 -9.28 -9.47
C THR A 334 17.26 -9.15 -9.40
N ARG A 335 17.91 -8.50 -10.38
CA ARG A 335 19.36 -8.19 -10.41
C ARG A 335 19.66 -6.70 -10.38
N GLY A 336 18.63 -5.86 -10.32
CA GLY A 336 18.71 -4.41 -10.38
C GLY A 336 19.31 -3.88 -11.68
N GLU A 337 19.19 -4.63 -12.78
CA GLU A 337 19.55 -4.15 -14.12
C GLU A 337 18.49 -3.18 -14.67
N SER A 338 17.28 -3.19 -14.10
CA SER A 338 16.20 -2.27 -14.39
C SER A 338 15.40 -1.90 -13.14
N PHE A 339 14.61 -0.84 -13.27
CA PHE A 339 13.83 -0.24 -12.19
C PHE A 339 12.42 0.08 -12.68
N VAL A 340 11.39 -0.54 -12.09
CA VAL A 340 10.00 -0.16 -12.35
C VAL A 340 9.72 1.12 -11.57
N THR A 341 9.53 2.22 -12.27
CA THR A 341 9.40 3.56 -11.70
C THR A 341 7.95 4.01 -11.52
N SER A 342 7.01 3.36 -12.20
CA SER A 342 5.58 3.56 -12.04
C SER A 342 4.80 2.33 -12.50
N THR A 343 3.66 2.08 -11.87
CA THR A 343 2.66 1.11 -12.29
C THR A 343 1.29 1.71 -12.01
N GLY A 344 0.39 1.72 -12.99
CA GLY A 344 -0.93 2.29 -12.81
C GLY A 344 -1.91 1.82 -13.88
N TRP A 345 -3.21 1.94 -13.59
CA TRP A 345 -4.25 1.60 -14.56
C TRP A 345 -4.18 2.51 -15.78
N SER A 346 -4.28 1.91 -16.96
CA SER A 346 -4.35 2.65 -18.22
C SER A 346 -5.74 3.28 -18.37
N ALA A 347 -5.76 4.58 -18.68
CA ALA A 347 -7.00 5.28 -19.03
C ALA A 347 -7.41 5.03 -20.49
N ALA A 348 -6.55 4.40 -21.30
CA ALA A 348 -6.70 4.31 -22.76
C ALA A 348 -7.87 3.40 -23.22
N GLY A 349 -8.38 2.52 -22.36
CA GLY A 349 -9.48 1.60 -22.66
C GLY A 349 -10.88 2.09 -22.27
N ALA A 350 -11.00 3.14 -21.44
CA ALA A 350 -12.28 3.50 -20.79
C ALA A 350 -13.44 3.91 -21.74
N ARG A 351 -13.17 4.02 -23.06
CA ARG A 351 -14.15 4.37 -24.10
C ARG A 351 -14.69 3.15 -24.87
N GLN A 352 -14.19 1.94 -24.62
CA GLN A 352 -14.69 0.72 -25.26
C GLN A 352 -15.86 0.12 -24.46
N PRO A 353 -16.80 -0.58 -25.10
CA PRO A 353 -17.97 -1.18 -24.42
C PRO A 353 -17.61 -2.28 -23.42
N ASP A 354 -16.43 -2.89 -23.55
CA ASP A 354 -15.91 -3.92 -22.64
C ASP A 354 -14.37 -3.90 -22.69
N PRO A 355 -13.72 -2.92 -22.03
CA PRO A 355 -12.29 -2.78 -22.12
C PRO A 355 -11.60 -3.87 -21.32
N THR A 356 -10.70 -4.61 -21.97
CA THR A 356 -9.72 -5.42 -21.25
C THR A 356 -8.97 -4.51 -20.27
N PRO A 357 -8.95 -4.82 -18.96
CA PRO A 357 -8.22 -4.01 -18.01
C PRO A 357 -6.75 -3.96 -18.42
N ALA A 358 -6.17 -2.77 -18.53
CA ALA A 358 -4.78 -2.59 -18.93
C ALA A 358 -4.01 -1.77 -17.90
N VAL A 359 -2.73 -2.08 -17.74
CA VAL A 359 -1.82 -1.43 -16.80
C VAL A 359 -0.66 -0.79 -17.56
N GLU A 360 -0.38 0.46 -17.26
CA GLU A 360 0.82 1.17 -17.68
C GLU A 360 1.97 0.82 -16.72
N VAL A 361 3.11 0.43 -17.28
CA VAL A 361 4.34 0.15 -16.54
C VAL A 361 5.45 1.02 -17.10
N ALA A 362 6.08 1.83 -16.24
CA ALA A 362 7.27 2.59 -16.59
C ALA A 362 8.53 1.89 -16.06
N LEU A 363 9.53 1.73 -16.91
CA LEU A 363 10.78 1.02 -16.60
C LEU A 363 11.99 1.88 -16.97
N ALA A 364 12.97 1.97 -16.08
CA ALA A 364 14.28 2.56 -16.36
C ALA A 364 15.35 1.46 -16.46
N ILE A 365 16.10 1.45 -17.57
CA ILE A 365 17.22 0.53 -17.78
C ILE A 365 18.48 1.14 -17.19
N ARG A 366 19.16 0.42 -16.28
CA ARG A 366 20.31 0.96 -15.54
C ARG A 366 21.54 1.17 -16.43
N SER A 367 21.82 0.21 -17.33
CA SER A 367 23.03 0.20 -18.15
C SER A 367 23.06 1.33 -19.18
N THR A 368 21.90 1.68 -19.74
CA THR A 368 21.77 2.65 -20.83
C THR A 368 21.11 3.96 -20.41
N GLY A 369 20.43 3.99 -19.27
CA GLY A 369 19.66 5.15 -18.80
C GLY A 369 18.33 5.36 -19.53
N HIS A 370 17.97 4.51 -20.50
CA HIS A 370 16.71 4.61 -21.23
C HIS A 370 15.50 4.41 -20.30
N ARG A 371 14.45 5.18 -20.56
CA ARG A 371 13.14 5.06 -19.92
C ARG A 371 12.12 4.55 -20.93
N LEU A 372 11.35 3.56 -20.51
CA LEU A 372 10.41 2.82 -21.34
C LEU A 372 9.03 2.87 -20.68
N HIS A 373 8.01 2.81 -21.53
CA HIS A 373 6.62 2.76 -21.13
C HIS A 373 5.95 1.60 -21.86
N PHE A 374 5.24 0.77 -21.12
CA PHE A 374 4.55 -0.40 -21.62
C PHE A 374 3.09 -0.34 -21.19
N THR A 375 2.18 -0.74 -22.09
CA THR A 375 0.80 -1.05 -21.74
C THR A 375 0.66 -2.57 -21.74
N VAL A 376 0.14 -3.11 -20.65
CA VAL A 376 0.02 -4.56 -20.44
C VAL A 376 -1.43 -4.89 -20.18
N ASP A 377 -2.00 -5.77 -21.01
CA ASP A 377 -3.33 -6.31 -20.76
C ASP A 377 -3.28 -7.23 -19.53
N VAL A 378 -4.16 -6.94 -18.59
CA VAL A 378 -4.29 -7.67 -17.34
C VAL A 378 -5.48 -8.60 -17.45
N THR A 379 -5.20 -9.88 -17.47
CA THR A 379 -6.22 -10.93 -17.50
C THR A 379 -6.01 -11.87 -16.34
N ALA A 380 -7.10 -12.31 -15.70
CA ALA A 380 -7.04 -13.30 -14.64
C ALA A 380 -6.56 -14.65 -15.20
N SER A 381 -5.25 -14.90 -15.11
CA SER A 381 -4.53 -15.99 -15.77
C SER A 381 -3.47 -16.61 -14.86
N GLY A 382 -2.78 -17.63 -15.35
CA GLY A 382 -1.70 -18.34 -14.64
C GLY A 382 -2.16 -19.61 -13.92
N ASP A 383 -1.37 -20.06 -12.95
CA ASP A 383 -1.61 -21.27 -12.18
C ASP A 383 -3.01 -21.27 -11.52
N PRO A 384 -3.86 -22.30 -11.77
CA PRO A 384 -5.17 -22.42 -11.13
C PRO A 384 -5.13 -22.32 -9.60
N ALA A 385 -4.03 -22.75 -8.97
CA ALA A 385 -3.83 -22.62 -7.52
C ALA A 385 -3.84 -21.15 -7.05
N GLY A 386 -3.51 -20.19 -7.92
CA GLY A 386 -3.57 -18.75 -7.62
C GLY A 386 -4.96 -18.25 -7.25
N ARG A 387 -6.01 -18.87 -7.82
CA ARG A 387 -7.42 -18.56 -7.53
C ARG A 387 -8.11 -19.66 -6.73
N GLY A 388 -7.37 -20.71 -6.39
CA GLY A 388 -7.83 -21.78 -5.52
C GLY A 388 -7.89 -21.33 -4.06
N PRO A 389 -8.67 -22.04 -3.23
CA PRO A 389 -8.76 -21.74 -1.80
C PRO A 389 -7.42 -21.96 -1.11
N SER A 390 -7.05 -21.02 -0.23
CA SER A 390 -5.92 -21.20 0.67
C SER A 390 -6.16 -22.34 1.66
N PRO A 391 -5.12 -23.13 2.00
CA PRO A 391 -5.22 -24.15 3.04
C PRO A 391 -5.67 -23.56 4.38
N VAL A 392 -6.59 -24.23 5.06
CA VAL A 392 -7.05 -23.80 6.38
C VAL A 392 -5.92 -23.95 7.41
N PRO A 393 -5.60 -22.92 8.21
CA PRO A 393 -4.63 -23.03 9.29
C PRO A 393 -5.12 -23.99 10.38
N GLY A 394 -4.57 -25.21 10.42
CA GLY A 394 -4.88 -26.22 11.44
C GLY A 394 -6.01 -27.16 11.04
N THR A 395 -5.76 -28.47 11.13
CA THR A 395 -6.78 -29.51 10.99
C THR A 395 -7.62 -29.58 12.27
N ALA A 396 -8.78 -28.94 12.26
CA ALA A 396 -9.90 -29.39 13.08
C ALA A 396 -10.89 -30.08 12.14
N THR A 397 -11.29 -31.29 12.53
CA THR A 397 -12.25 -32.15 11.84
C THR A 397 -13.42 -31.35 11.28
N ARG A 398 -13.74 -31.57 10.00
CA ARG A 398 -14.93 -31.05 9.33
C ARG A 398 -16.17 -31.56 10.09
N GLN A 399 -16.66 -30.82 11.08
CA GLN A 399 -18.05 -30.95 11.47
C GLN A 399 -18.86 -30.39 10.30
N ARG A 400 -19.50 -31.30 9.56
CA ARG A 400 -20.59 -30.92 8.66
C ARG A 400 -21.65 -30.28 9.54
N ILE A 401 -21.74 -28.96 9.52
CA ILE A 401 -22.95 -28.28 9.95
C ILE A 401 -23.98 -28.64 8.89
N ALA A 402 -24.93 -29.50 9.25
CA ALA A 402 -26.08 -29.75 8.42
C ALA A 402 -26.83 -28.41 8.27
N ALA A 403 -27.10 -28.00 7.02
CA ALA A 403 -27.98 -26.87 6.77
C ALA A 403 -29.35 -27.22 7.36
N ALA A 404 -29.82 -26.42 8.32
CA ALA A 404 -31.18 -26.54 8.81
C ALA A 404 -32.14 -26.27 7.64
N ALA A 405 -33.13 -27.15 7.45
CA ALA A 405 -34.19 -26.91 6.49
C ALA A 405 -34.98 -25.66 6.93
N GLY A 406 -35.25 -24.76 5.99
CA GLY A 406 -35.89 -23.49 6.30
C GLY A 406 -37.31 -23.67 6.87
N SER A 407 -37.68 -22.83 7.83
CA SER A 407 -39.02 -22.86 8.44
C SER A 407 -40.05 -22.23 7.50
N THR A 408 -41.11 -22.96 7.15
CA THR A 408 -42.21 -22.45 6.33
C THR A 408 -43.08 -21.41 7.05
N THR A 409 -42.82 -21.17 8.34
CA THR A 409 -43.60 -20.26 9.20
C THR A 409 -42.81 -19.07 9.72
N ASN A 410 -41.50 -19.00 9.46
CA ASN A 410 -40.65 -17.88 9.87
C ASN A 410 -40.25 -17.02 8.66
N PRO A 411 -40.80 -15.81 8.48
CA PRO A 411 -40.45 -14.93 7.36
C PRO A 411 -39.04 -14.30 7.48
N VAL A 412 -38.35 -14.49 8.62
CA VAL A 412 -37.02 -13.94 8.89
C VAL A 412 -35.90 -14.89 8.43
N GLU A 413 -36.18 -16.19 8.20
CA GLU A 413 -35.19 -17.24 7.89
C GLU A 413 -33.92 -17.13 8.77
N ASP A 414 -34.10 -17.02 10.09
CA ASP A 414 -33.01 -16.81 11.06
C ASP A 414 -32.02 -17.99 11.15
N GLU A 415 -32.41 -19.14 10.62
CA GLU A 415 -31.58 -20.30 10.36
C GLU A 415 -30.55 -20.10 9.22
N ARG A 416 -30.62 -19.00 8.45
CA ARG A 416 -29.66 -18.70 7.37
C ARG A 416 -28.71 -17.56 7.76
N THR A 417 -27.41 -17.83 7.61
CA THR A 417 -26.29 -16.93 8.00
C THR A 417 -26.30 -15.56 7.32
N CYS A 418 -27.05 -15.37 6.23
CA CYS A 418 -27.13 -14.11 5.48
C CYS A 418 -28.53 -13.49 5.47
N ALA A 419 -29.48 -14.00 6.25
CA ALA A 419 -30.82 -13.44 6.29
C ALA A 419 -30.83 -12.12 7.07
N VAL A 420 -31.21 -11.04 6.38
CA VAL A 420 -31.45 -9.73 6.99
C VAL A 420 -32.97 -9.56 7.14
N PRO A 421 -33.49 -9.39 8.37
CA PRO A 421 -34.93 -9.23 8.59
C PRO A 421 -35.45 -8.01 7.82
N ARG A 422 -36.46 -8.21 6.96
CA ARG A 422 -37.14 -7.08 6.29
C ARG A 422 -37.86 -6.25 7.34
N ASN A 423 -37.62 -4.94 7.34
CA ASN A 423 -38.24 -3.96 8.25
C ASN A 423 -37.80 -4.00 9.74
N ASP A 424 -36.62 -4.50 10.11
CA ASP A 424 -36.09 -4.23 11.46
C ASP A 424 -35.63 -2.75 11.56
N PRO A 425 -36.24 -1.91 12.41
CA PRO A 425 -35.85 -0.51 12.54
C PRO A 425 -34.41 -0.29 13.05
N ARG A 426 -33.75 -1.33 13.59
CA ARG A 426 -32.32 -1.31 13.95
C ARG A 426 -31.40 -1.50 12.76
N ASN A 427 -31.90 -2.06 11.66
CA ASN A 427 -31.15 -2.31 10.42
C ASN A 427 -31.48 -1.31 9.29
N GLN A 428 -32.44 -0.42 9.50
CA GLN A 428 -32.77 0.64 8.55
C GLN A 428 -31.75 1.79 8.68
N ALA A 429 -31.04 2.08 7.59
CA ALA A 429 -30.28 3.32 7.48
C ALA A 429 -31.26 4.50 7.52
N GLY A 430 -31.19 5.32 8.57
CA GLY A 430 -31.95 6.57 8.61
C GLY A 430 -31.53 7.45 7.43
N HIS A 431 -32.50 8.04 6.71
CA HIS A 431 -32.25 8.96 5.62
C HIS A 431 -31.24 10.04 6.05
N THR A 432 -30.01 9.96 5.53
CA THR A 432 -29.02 11.02 5.66
C THR A 432 -29.39 12.17 4.74
N CYS A 433 -29.49 13.39 5.28
CA CYS A 433 -29.49 14.59 4.46
C CYS A 433 -28.23 14.57 3.57
N THR A 434 -28.42 14.93 2.30
CA THR A 434 -27.46 14.77 1.19
C THR A 434 -26.11 15.44 1.47
N ALA A 435 -25.18 14.68 2.05
CA ALA A 435 -23.73 14.74 1.87
C ALA A 435 -23.07 13.78 2.89
N SER A 436 -22.94 12.49 2.53
CA SER A 436 -21.99 11.48 3.08
C SER A 436 -22.53 10.06 2.85
N THR A 437 -22.43 9.53 1.63
CA THR A 437 -22.94 8.18 1.31
C THR A 437 -21.94 7.05 1.57
N SER A 438 -20.67 7.33 1.90
CA SER A 438 -19.67 6.26 2.09
C SER A 438 -19.61 5.69 3.52
N THR A 439 -20.21 6.35 4.51
CA THR A 439 -20.10 5.93 5.93
C THR A 439 -21.32 5.18 6.46
N ALA A 440 -22.44 5.15 5.71
CA ALA A 440 -23.72 4.67 6.22
C ALA A 440 -23.99 3.17 5.98
N ILE A 441 -23.29 2.50 5.07
CA ILE A 441 -23.66 1.14 4.64
C ILE A 441 -23.27 0.05 5.65
N THR A 442 -22.37 0.31 6.60
CA THR A 442 -21.78 -0.75 7.45
C THR A 442 -22.09 -0.62 8.95
N ARG A 443 -22.94 0.33 9.37
CA ARG A 443 -23.20 0.58 10.81
C ARG A 443 -24.46 -0.05 11.39
N SER A 444 -25.03 -1.04 10.72
CA SER A 444 -26.18 -1.82 11.21
C SER A 444 -25.74 -3.16 11.80
N VAL A 445 -25.05 -3.11 12.94
CA VAL A 445 -24.90 -4.26 13.87
C VAL A 445 -25.09 -3.72 15.29
N PRO A 446 -25.95 -4.32 16.13
CA PRO A 446 -26.39 -3.70 17.37
C PRO A 446 -25.31 -3.88 18.45
N VAL A 447 -24.57 -2.80 18.74
CA VAL A 447 -23.88 -2.66 20.03
C VAL A 447 -24.72 -1.70 20.86
N GLY A 448 -25.15 -2.14 22.05
CA GLY A 448 -26.02 -1.38 22.93
C GLY A 448 -25.38 -0.09 23.40
N TRP A 449 -25.88 1.04 22.92
CA TRP A 449 -25.60 2.36 23.50
C TRP A 449 -26.88 2.89 24.15
N ARG A 450 -26.94 2.76 25.47
CA ARG A 450 -27.92 3.47 26.30
C ARG A 450 -27.61 4.97 26.25
N THR A 451 -28.67 5.74 25.98
CA THR A 451 -28.94 7.12 26.43
C THR A 451 -27.93 8.23 26.13
N LEU A 452 -28.17 8.97 25.04
CA LEU A 452 -28.01 10.43 25.01
C LEU A 452 -29.19 11.07 24.23
N PRO A 453 -29.76 12.20 24.68
CA PRO A 453 -30.99 12.75 24.12
C PRO A 453 -30.75 13.38 22.74
N ARG A 454 -31.49 12.91 21.73
CA ARG A 454 -31.54 13.52 20.39
C ARG A 454 -32.33 14.83 20.45
N ARG A 455 -31.71 15.96 20.12
CA ARG A 455 -32.43 17.20 19.82
C ARG A 455 -33.10 17.07 18.44
N PRO A 456 -34.39 17.38 18.27
CA PRO A 456 -35.05 17.33 16.96
C PRO A 456 -34.54 18.46 16.06
N CYS A 457 -34.24 18.12 14.80
CA CYS A 457 -33.93 19.08 13.75
C CYS A 457 -35.14 19.97 13.46
N ARG A 458 -34.95 21.30 13.43
CA ARG A 458 -35.97 22.25 12.96
C ARG A 458 -36.03 22.23 11.43
N PRO A 459 -37.21 22.19 10.79
CA PRO A 459 -37.34 22.35 9.35
C PRO A 459 -37.03 23.79 8.93
N VAL A 460 -36.26 23.95 7.85
CA VAL A 460 -36.15 25.21 7.09
C VAL A 460 -37.31 25.23 6.07
N PRO A 461 -38.08 26.33 5.94
CA PRO A 461 -39.20 26.36 5.01
C PRO A 461 -38.71 26.45 3.55
N ILE A 462 -39.28 25.59 2.71
CA ILE A 462 -39.09 25.58 1.26
C ILE A 462 -39.81 26.80 0.66
N ARG A 463 -39.09 27.69 -0.02
CA ARG A 463 -39.70 28.72 -0.88
C ARG A 463 -40.16 28.07 -2.19
N SER A 464 -41.45 28.15 -2.48
CA SER A 464 -42.03 27.76 -3.76
C SER A 464 -41.52 28.66 -4.91
N PRO A 465 -41.35 28.14 -6.14
CA PRO A 465 -40.99 28.96 -7.29
C PRO A 465 -42.20 29.78 -7.74
N SER A 466 -42.02 31.10 -7.82
CA SER A 466 -42.97 32.04 -8.41
C SER A 466 -43.05 31.84 -9.93
N ALA A 467 -44.27 31.72 -10.44
CA ALA A 467 -44.59 31.67 -11.85
C ALA A 467 -44.25 32.99 -12.56
N ASP A 468 -43.41 32.91 -13.59
CA ASP A 468 -43.09 34.03 -14.46
C ASP A 468 -44.19 34.16 -15.54
N ARG A 469 -44.93 35.28 -15.52
CA ARG A 469 -45.90 35.65 -16.55
C ARG A 469 -45.19 36.52 -17.58
N GLY A 470 -45.12 36.08 -18.83
CA GLY A 470 -44.63 36.88 -19.95
C GLY A 470 -45.55 38.08 -20.26
N PRO A 471 -45.01 39.22 -20.74
CA PRO A 471 -45.81 40.37 -21.15
C PRO A 471 -46.28 40.23 -22.60
N GLY A 472 -47.59 40.43 -22.80
CA GLY A 472 -48.23 40.49 -24.11
C GLY A 472 -48.09 41.86 -24.77
N SER A 473 -47.86 41.84 -26.08
CA SER A 473 -47.97 42.97 -27.00
C SER A 473 -49.41 43.15 -27.48
N ARG A 474 -49.88 44.40 -27.60
CA ARG A 474 -51.07 44.79 -28.38
C ARG A 474 -50.69 45.87 -29.41
N PRO A 475 -51.29 45.85 -30.61
CA PRO A 475 -50.88 46.65 -31.76
C PRO A 475 -51.69 47.96 -31.88
N PRO A 476 -51.40 48.79 -32.88
CA PRO A 476 -52.24 48.83 -34.09
C PRO A 476 -51.59 48.23 -35.34
#